data_AF-A0A1Y2HGW5-F1
#
_entry.id   AF-A0A1Y2HGW5-F1
#
_cell.length_a   1.000
_cell.length_b   1.000
_cell.length_c   1.000
_cell.angle_alpha   90.00
_cell.angle_beta   90.00
_cell.angle_gamma   90.00
#
_symmetry.space_group_name_H-M   'P 1'
#
loop_
_entity.id
_entity.type
_entity.pdbx_description
1 polymer ?
#
loop_
_entity_poly.entity_id
_entity_poly.type
_entity_poly.pdbx_seq_one_letter_code
_entity_poly.pdbx_strand_id
1 'polypeptide(L)'
;MTFSQHLHSSQVPEWSHAYLKYSLLKKRLIELKSLAPHPPSPTTLQSHRARAKRRLHSSSYGTFSSLLPIAKDPLVSAFEDHLDDFVSIFRNELLGISRFWHAALSAQSQALGSLEHRATSAPTQGSTAPALVWDLKHLTQTLTDLEHFRHVNRTGVIKILSRWMHLQPDLTTAALTHPTWTKLMDWMYDPTVEGLIHRADHLFVQLQPTLVVASVGYRDAWYRKTLSCPVDVPNVRKCMSIGDPAGLLSGRLCLRHCST
;
A
#
# COMPACT_ATOMS: atom_id res chain seq x y z
N MET A 1 2.15 -23.12 1.53
CA MET A 1 1.34 -22.12 2.26
C MET A 1 0.19 -21.67 1.36
N THR A 2 -1.04 -21.54 1.87
CA THR A 2 -2.16 -21.05 1.04
C THR A 2 -2.11 -19.52 0.92
N PHE A 3 -2.61 -18.95 -0.18
CA PHE A 3 -2.61 -17.48 -0.35
C PHE A 3 -3.39 -16.75 0.75
N SER A 4 -4.47 -17.34 1.29
CA SER A 4 -5.21 -16.75 2.41
C SER A 4 -4.36 -16.61 3.67
N GLN A 5 -3.51 -17.60 3.96
CA GLN A 5 -2.57 -17.55 5.10
C GLN A 5 -1.48 -16.52 4.85
N HIS A 6 -0.89 -16.52 3.64
CA HIS A 6 0.12 -15.54 3.24
C HIS A 6 -0.42 -14.12 3.30
N LEU A 7 -1.64 -13.88 2.79
CA LEU A 7 -2.28 -12.57 2.82
C LEU A 7 -2.35 -12.04 4.26
N HIS A 8 -2.83 -12.87 5.20
CA HIS A 8 -2.98 -12.46 6.60
C HIS A 8 -1.63 -12.15 7.28
N SER A 9 -0.59 -12.96 7.03
CA SER A 9 0.75 -12.73 7.57
C SER A 9 1.49 -11.56 6.93
N SER A 10 1.08 -11.12 5.75
CA SER A 10 1.73 -10.06 4.98
C SER A 10 1.02 -8.71 5.09
N GLN A 11 -0.01 -8.57 5.92
CA GLN A 11 -0.69 -7.29 6.08
C GLN A 11 0.11 -6.34 6.96
N VAL A 12 0.21 -5.09 6.53
CA VAL A 12 0.54 -3.97 7.41
C VAL A 12 -0.64 -3.81 8.40
N PRO A 13 -0.44 -4.00 9.72
CA PRO A 13 -1.55 -4.06 10.69
C PRO A 13 -2.48 -2.84 10.64
N GLU A 14 -1.89 -1.65 10.48
CA GLU A 14 -2.56 -0.36 10.40
C GLU A 14 -3.50 -0.27 9.18
N TRP A 15 -3.20 -1.00 8.12
CA TRP A 15 -3.96 -0.99 6.86
C TRP A 15 -4.74 -2.27 6.61
N SER A 16 -4.83 -3.15 7.61
CA SER A 16 -5.55 -4.44 7.53
C SER A 16 -6.96 -4.32 6.93
N HIS A 17 -7.68 -3.24 7.26
CA HIS A 17 -9.03 -2.94 6.76
C HIS A 17 -9.09 -2.58 5.26
N ALA A 18 -7.98 -2.14 4.67
CA ALA A 18 -7.88 -1.76 3.26
C ALA A 18 -7.44 -2.91 2.35
N TYR A 19 -7.03 -4.05 2.91
CA TYR A 19 -6.71 -5.24 2.12
C TYR A 19 -7.97 -5.94 1.60
N LEU A 20 -7.84 -6.52 0.41
CA LEU A 20 -8.86 -7.35 -0.22
C LEU A 20 -9.36 -8.43 0.74
N LYS A 21 -10.69 -8.50 0.95
CA LYS A 21 -11.33 -9.60 1.69
C LYS A 21 -11.35 -10.89 0.88
N TYR A 22 -10.16 -11.46 0.66
CA TYR A 22 -9.94 -12.61 -0.22
C TYR A 22 -10.70 -13.87 0.24
N SER A 23 -10.80 -14.12 1.54
CA SER A 23 -11.55 -15.26 2.09
C SER A 23 -13.05 -15.17 1.78
N LEU A 24 -13.63 -13.98 1.93
CA LEU A 24 -15.03 -13.70 1.60
C LEU A 24 -15.30 -13.92 0.11
N LEU A 25 -14.50 -13.30 -0.77
CA LEU A 25 -14.64 -13.44 -2.22
C LEU A 25 -14.45 -14.88 -2.69
N LYS A 26 -13.47 -15.60 -2.10
CA LYS A 26 -13.26 -17.03 -2.37
C LYS A 26 -14.49 -17.85 -1.98
N LYS A 27 -15.09 -17.59 -0.81
CA LYS A 27 -16.29 -18.29 -0.34
C LYS A 27 -17.46 -18.08 -1.31
N ARG A 28 -17.69 -16.84 -1.75
CA ARG A 28 -18.74 -16.52 -2.74
C ARG A 28 -18.55 -17.22 -4.08
N LEU A 29 -17.32 -17.30 -4.58
CA LEU A 29 -17.03 -18.05 -5.80
C LEU A 29 -17.26 -19.56 -5.66
N ILE A 30 -17.05 -20.12 -4.47
CA ILE A 30 -17.35 -21.54 -4.19
C ILE A 30 -18.87 -21.77 -4.18
N GLU A 31 -19.62 -20.89 -3.51
CA GLU A 31 -21.09 -20.92 -3.49
C GLU A 31 -21.64 -20.82 -4.93
N LEU A 32 -21.15 -19.87 -5.72
CA LEU A 32 -21.48 -19.74 -7.14
C LEU A 32 -21.18 -21.00 -7.95
N LYS A 33 -20.03 -21.63 -7.71
CA LYS A 33 -19.67 -22.88 -8.39
C LYS A 33 -20.65 -24.01 -8.04
N SER A 34 -21.11 -24.09 -6.80
CA SER A 34 -22.07 -25.12 -6.37
C SER A 34 -23.47 -24.94 -6.98
N LEU A 35 -23.83 -23.71 -7.33
CA LEU A 35 -25.08 -23.36 -7.99
C LEU A 35 -24.99 -23.39 -9.52
N ALA A 36 -23.78 -23.53 -10.08
CA ALA A 36 -23.60 -23.56 -11.51
C ALA A 36 -24.22 -24.85 -12.08
N PRO A 37 -25.14 -24.75 -13.06
CA PRO A 37 -25.80 -25.93 -13.63
C PRO A 37 -24.77 -26.85 -14.31
N HIS A 38 -24.69 -28.11 -13.87
CA HIS A 38 -23.98 -29.19 -14.56
C HIS A 38 -24.78 -29.68 -15.78
N PRO A 39 -24.10 -30.16 -16.83
CA PRO A 39 -23.77 -29.31 -17.98
C PRO A 39 -25.00 -28.60 -18.56
N PRO A 40 -24.88 -27.31 -18.93
CA PRO A 40 -26.01 -26.55 -19.41
C PRO A 40 -26.40 -27.01 -20.81
N SER A 41 -27.69 -27.21 -21.03
CA SER A 41 -28.21 -27.22 -22.39
C SER A 41 -27.79 -25.91 -23.10
N PRO A 42 -27.38 -25.97 -24.37
CA PRO A 42 -26.74 -24.85 -25.08
C PRO A 42 -27.61 -23.58 -25.12
N THR A 43 -28.93 -23.73 -25.05
CA THR A 43 -29.93 -22.64 -25.02
C THR A 43 -29.93 -21.84 -23.71
N THR A 44 -29.79 -22.51 -22.57
CA THR A 44 -29.82 -21.84 -21.25
C THR A 44 -28.56 -20.99 -21.08
N LEU A 45 -27.39 -21.54 -21.42
CA LEU A 45 -26.11 -20.84 -21.33
C LEU A 45 -26.03 -19.59 -22.23
N GLN A 46 -26.57 -19.64 -23.46
CA GLN A 46 -26.61 -18.48 -24.35
C GLN A 46 -27.52 -17.36 -23.84
N SER A 47 -28.67 -17.72 -23.26
CA SER A 47 -29.58 -16.72 -22.66
C SER A 47 -28.96 -16.05 -21.43
N HIS A 48 -28.24 -16.80 -20.59
CA HIS A 48 -27.45 -16.29 -19.47
C HIS A 48 -26.34 -15.35 -19.94
N ARG A 49 -25.58 -15.75 -20.97
CA ARG A 49 -24.52 -14.94 -21.59
C ARG A 49 -25.04 -13.60 -22.09
N ALA A 50 -26.18 -13.60 -22.80
CA ALA A 50 -26.76 -12.37 -23.37
C ALA A 50 -27.34 -11.42 -22.30
N ARG A 51 -27.79 -11.95 -21.16
CA ARG A 51 -28.34 -11.15 -20.06
C ARG A 51 -27.24 -10.59 -19.15
N ALA A 52 -26.22 -11.40 -18.84
CA ALA A 52 -25.04 -10.99 -18.10
C ALA A 52 -24.24 -9.87 -18.81
N LYS A 53 -24.04 -9.99 -20.14
CA LYS A 53 -23.41 -8.92 -20.95
C LYS A 53 -24.17 -7.60 -20.92
N ARG A 54 -25.51 -7.64 -21.02
CA ARG A 54 -26.35 -6.44 -20.94
C ARG A 54 -26.25 -5.72 -19.59
N ARG A 55 -26.08 -6.47 -18.50
CA ARG A 55 -26.00 -5.92 -17.13
C ARG A 55 -24.67 -5.25 -16.82
N LEU A 56 -23.56 -5.72 -17.38
CA LEU A 56 -22.28 -5.01 -17.31
C LEU A 56 -22.35 -3.64 -18.00
N HIS A 57 -23.16 -3.51 -19.05
CA HIS A 57 -23.32 -2.26 -19.80
C HIS A 57 -24.41 -1.32 -19.26
N SER A 58 -25.36 -1.79 -18.44
CA SER A 58 -26.51 -0.99 -18.00
C SER A 58 -26.25 -0.09 -16.78
N SER A 59 -24.99 0.22 -16.44
CA SER A 59 -24.66 1.22 -15.43
C SER A 59 -24.72 2.65 -16.00
N SER A 60 -25.84 3.01 -16.63
CA SER A 60 -26.21 4.39 -16.86
C SER A 60 -27.73 4.48 -16.77
N TYR A 61 -28.20 4.88 -15.59
CA TYR A 61 -29.56 5.28 -15.22
C TYR A 61 -30.69 4.25 -15.46
N GLY A 62 -31.51 4.08 -14.42
CA GLY A 62 -32.53 3.05 -14.36
C GLY A 62 -33.51 3.11 -15.52
N THR A 63 -33.78 1.94 -16.10
CA THR A 63 -35.10 1.48 -16.56
C THR A 63 -34.94 -0.01 -16.86
N PHE A 64 -35.41 -0.88 -15.97
CA PHE A 64 -35.58 -2.30 -16.26
C PHE A 64 -36.78 -2.44 -17.21
N SER A 65 -36.54 -2.45 -18.53
CA SER A 65 -37.59 -2.85 -19.46
C SER A 65 -37.87 -4.34 -19.32
N SER A 66 -39.01 -4.64 -18.71
CA SER A 66 -39.70 -5.93 -18.68
C SER A 66 -39.71 -6.58 -20.06
N LEU A 67 -39.10 -7.76 -20.16
CA LEU A 67 -39.39 -8.73 -21.20
C LEU A 67 -39.87 -10.00 -20.50
N LEU A 68 -41.20 -10.13 -20.43
CA LEU A 68 -42.04 -11.31 -20.11
C LEU A 68 -41.65 -12.19 -18.91
N PRO A 69 -42.62 -12.63 -18.08
CA PRO A 69 -42.35 -13.60 -17.02
C PRO A 69 -42.18 -14.98 -17.67
N ILE A 70 -41.01 -15.22 -18.28
CA ILE A 70 -40.56 -16.58 -18.55
C ILE A 70 -40.29 -17.15 -17.17
N ALA A 71 -41.03 -18.20 -16.77
CA ALA A 71 -40.82 -18.91 -15.52
C ALA A 71 -39.32 -19.16 -15.36
N LYS A 72 -38.68 -18.39 -14.46
CA LYS A 72 -37.27 -18.58 -14.17
C LYS A 72 -37.19 -19.90 -13.42
N ASP A 73 -36.40 -20.82 -13.96
CA ASP A 73 -35.94 -21.96 -13.17
C ASP A 73 -35.37 -21.41 -11.84
N PRO A 74 -35.84 -21.87 -10.69
CA PRO A 74 -35.41 -21.34 -9.39
C PRO A 74 -33.90 -21.47 -9.17
N LEU A 75 -33.24 -22.47 -9.79
CA LEU A 75 -31.79 -22.60 -9.75
C LEU A 75 -31.08 -21.51 -10.57
N VAL A 76 -31.66 -21.16 -11.73
CA VAL A 76 -31.19 -20.07 -12.59
C VAL A 76 -31.32 -18.74 -11.87
N SER A 77 -32.44 -18.48 -11.18
CA SER A 77 -32.60 -17.25 -10.41
C SER A 77 -31.59 -17.18 -9.27
N ALA A 78 -31.41 -18.27 -8.51
CA ALA A 78 -30.46 -18.30 -7.40
C ALA A 78 -29.01 -18.07 -7.87
N PHE A 79 -28.61 -18.63 -9.00
CA PHE A 79 -27.28 -18.38 -9.58
C PHE A 79 -27.10 -16.92 -10.01
N GLU A 80 -28.10 -16.33 -10.69
CA GLU A 80 -28.07 -14.91 -11.07
C GLU A 80 -27.93 -14.00 -9.85
N ASP A 81 -28.68 -14.26 -8.78
CA ASP A 81 -28.66 -13.44 -7.56
C ASP A 81 -27.30 -13.53 -6.83
N HIS A 82 -26.71 -14.73 -6.74
CA HIS A 82 -25.37 -14.89 -6.15
C HIS A 82 -24.27 -14.26 -7.00
N LEU A 83 -24.47 -14.21 -8.32
CA LEU A 83 -23.51 -13.62 -9.24
C LEU A 83 -23.54 -12.10 -9.10
N ASP A 84 -24.72 -11.51 -9.02
CA ASP A 84 -24.89 -10.08 -8.78
C ASP A 84 -24.33 -9.68 -7.39
N ASP A 85 -24.55 -10.50 -6.34
CA ASP A 85 -23.94 -10.29 -5.01
C ASP A 85 -22.41 -10.32 -5.09
N PHE A 86 -21.83 -11.33 -5.75
CA PHE A 86 -20.38 -11.44 -5.93
C PHE A 86 -19.81 -10.22 -6.67
N VAL A 87 -20.41 -9.83 -7.80
CA VAL A 87 -19.96 -8.69 -8.61
C VAL A 87 -20.04 -7.40 -7.81
N SER A 88 -21.11 -7.20 -7.04
CA SER A 88 -21.29 -6.04 -6.17
C SER A 88 -20.21 -5.98 -5.07
N ILE A 89 -20.02 -7.08 -4.33
CA ILE A 89 -19.00 -7.17 -3.27
C ILE A 89 -17.61 -6.92 -3.87
N PHE A 90 -17.27 -7.58 -4.97
CA PHE A 90 -15.95 -7.45 -5.57
C PHE A 90 -15.68 -6.03 -6.06
N ARG A 91 -16.67 -5.38 -6.69
CA ARG A 91 -16.58 -3.97 -7.09
C ARG A 91 -16.36 -3.05 -5.88
N ASN A 92 -17.07 -3.26 -4.79
CA ASN A 92 -16.93 -2.45 -3.58
C ASN A 92 -15.55 -2.62 -2.93
N GLU A 93 -15.01 -3.84 -2.93
CA GLU A 93 -13.66 -4.10 -2.45
C GLU A 93 -12.60 -3.41 -3.33
N LEU A 94 -12.72 -3.48 -4.66
CA LEU A 94 -11.82 -2.76 -5.57
C LEU A 94 -11.89 -1.24 -5.38
N LEU A 95 -13.10 -0.70 -5.19
CA LEU A 95 -13.31 0.73 -4.90
C LEU A 95 -12.66 1.13 -3.58
N GLY A 96 -12.77 0.30 -2.54
CA GLY A 96 -12.11 0.51 -1.25
C GLY A 96 -10.59 0.58 -1.38
N ILE A 97 -10.00 -0.39 -2.09
CA ILE A 97 -8.56 -0.44 -2.33
C ILE A 97 -8.09 0.78 -3.14
N SER A 98 -8.79 1.11 -4.23
CA SER A 98 -8.47 2.27 -5.08
C SER A 98 -8.52 3.58 -4.27
N ARG A 99 -9.56 3.80 -3.46
CA ARG A 99 -9.67 5.00 -2.61
C ARG A 99 -8.53 5.09 -1.61
N PHE A 100 -8.21 3.99 -0.94
CA PHE A 100 -7.08 3.94 0.00
C PHE A 100 -5.76 4.24 -0.71
N TRP A 101 -5.51 3.61 -1.85
CA TRP A 101 -4.30 3.80 -2.66
C TRP A 101 -4.08 5.27 -3.00
N HIS A 102 -5.06 5.93 -3.62
CA HIS A 102 -4.91 7.31 -4.04
C HIS A 102 -4.76 8.28 -2.86
N ALA A 103 -5.46 8.03 -1.76
CA ALA A 103 -5.34 8.85 -0.55
C ALA A 103 -3.94 8.71 0.07
N ALA A 104 -3.45 7.49 0.23
CA ALA A 104 -2.12 7.21 0.77
C ALA A 104 -1.02 7.80 -0.13
N LEU A 105 -1.12 7.58 -1.44
CA LEU A 105 -0.17 8.08 -2.43
C LEU A 105 -0.12 9.62 -2.43
N SER A 106 -1.28 10.28 -2.39
CA SER A 106 -1.36 11.73 -2.31
C SER A 106 -0.72 12.27 -1.04
N ALA A 107 -0.98 11.64 0.11
CA ALA A 107 -0.36 12.02 1.38
C ALA A 107 1.16 11.87 1.36
N GLN A 108 1.70 10.76 0.83
CA GLN A 108 3.15 10.57 0.73
C GLN A 108 3.80 11.54 -0.26
N SER A 109 3.12 11.86 -1.37
CA SER A 109 3.59 12.86 -2.33
C SER A 109 3.70 14.26 -1.70
N GLN A 110 2.71 14.67 -0.90
CA GLN A 110 2.73 15.93 -0.16
C GLN A 110 3.82 15.95 0.93
N ALA A 111 3.99 14.84 1.65
CA ALA A 111 5.04 14.69 2.65
C ALA A 111 6.43 14.84 2.03
N LEU A 112 6.67 14.18 0.89
CA LEU A 112 7.93 14.32 0.15
C LEU A 112 8.17 15.76 -0.32
N GLY A 113 7.17 16.41 -0.91
CA GLY A 113 7.29 17.81 -1.33
C GLY A 113 7.61 18.76 -0.17
N SER A 114 7.05 18.49 1.01
CA SER A 114 7.34 19.25 2.23
C SER A 114 8.79 19.03 2.70
N LEU A 115 9.31 17.80 2.60
CA LEU A 115 10.71 17.49 2.91
C LEU A 115 11.68 18.11 1.90
N GLU A 116 11.37 18.06 0.60
CA GLU A 116 12.15 18.74 -0.45
C GLU A 116 12.22 20.25 -0.21
N HIS A 117 11.11 20.88 0.17
CA HIS A 117 11.07 22.30 0.51
C HIS A 117 11.88 22.63 1.77
N ARG A 118 11.81 21.80 2.82
CA ARG A 118 12.61 21.98 4.04
C ARG A 118 14.11 21.79 3.78
N ALA A 119 14.48 20.81 2.95
CA ALA A 119 15.86 20.55 2.58
C ALA A 119 16.49 21.72 1.79
N THR A 120 15.72 22.38 0.92
CA THR A 120 16.16 23.55 0.15
C THR A 120 16.18 24.85 0.96
N SER A 121 15.26 25.03 1.90
CA SER A 121 15.13 26.27 2.69
C SER A 121 16.02 26.32 3.96
N ALA A 122 16.43 25.17 4.51
CA ALA A 122 17.21 25.12 5.74
C ALA A 122 18.59 24.42 5.63
N PRO A 123 19.46 24.74 4.63
CA PRO A 123 20.71 24.02 4.41
C PRO A 123 21.81 24.25 5.47
N THR A 124 21.64 25.17 6.44
CA THR A 124 22.77 25.70 7.22
C THR A 124 22.65 25.67 8.74
N GLN A 125 21.56 25.18 9.33
CA GLN A 125 21.49 25.01 10.79
C GLN A 125 21.67 23.54 11.17
N GLY A 126 22.85 23.19 11.69
CA GLY A 126 23.24 21.80 12.02
C GLY A 126 22.34 21.05 13.01
N SER A 127 21.27 21.66 13.53
CA SER A 127 20.25 21.02 14.37
C SER A 127 19.08 20.39 13.60
N THR A 128 18.81 20.78 12.34
CA THR A 128 17.63 20.31 11.58
C THR A 128 17.91 19.09 10.69
N ALA A 129 19.18 18.83 10.36
CA ALA A 129 19.57 17.73 9.47
C ALA A 129 19.22 16.33 10.02
N PRO A 130 19.40 16.00 11.32
CA PRO A 130 19.00 14.69 11.86
C PRO A 130 17.49 14.45 11.79
N ALA A 131 16.68 15.49 12.03
CA ALA A 131 15.23 15.40 11.94
C ALA A 131 14.77 15.16 10.50
N LEU A 132 15.37 15.85 9.52
CA LEU A 132 15.09 15.61 8.09
C LEU A 132 15.39 14.17 7.66
N VAL A 133 16.51 13.61 8.13
CA VAL A 133 16.89 12.22 7.85
C VAL A 133 15.90 11.24 8.47
N TRP A 134 15.49 11.49 9.70
CA TRP A 134 14.49 10.67 10.39
C TRP A 134 13.17 10.66 9.63
N ASP A 135 12.66 11.85 9.27
CA ASP A 135 11.43 12.01 8.50
C ASP A 135 11.52 11.30 7.14
N LEU A 136 12.66 11.43 6.46
CA LEU A 136 12.90 10.79 5.16
C LEU A 136 12.95 9.27 5.26
N LYS A 137 13.59 8.71 6.29
CA LYS A 137 13.59 7.26 6.55
C LYS A 137 12.18 6.74 6.78
N HIS A 138 11.37 7.44 7.59
CA HIS A 138 9.97 7.08 7.81
C HIS A 138 9.14 7.13 6.53
N LEU A 139 9.35 8.15 5.70
CA LEU A 139 8.70 8.27 4.41
C LEU A 139 9.06 7.09 3.48
N THR A 140 10.34 6.76 3.35
CA THR A 140 10.79 5.62 2.52
C THR A 140 10.22 4.29 3.01
N GLN A 141 10.18 4.07 4.33
CA GLN A 141 9.52 2.88 4.90
C GLN A 141 8.04 2.84 4.53
N THR A 142 7.32 3.96 4.69
CA THR A 142 5.89 4.06 4.37
C THR A 142 5.62 3.81 2.88
N LEU A 143 6.48 4.31 2.00
CA LEU A 143 6.40 4.06 0.55
C LEU A 143 6.67 2.58 0.22
N THR A 144 7.62 1.95 0.91
CA THR A 144 7.92 0.51 0.76
C THR A 144 6.74 -0.35 1.20
N ASP A 145 6.12 0.01 2.33
CA ASP A 145 4.92 -0.66 2.83
C ASP A 145 3.76 -0.47 1.85
N LEU A 146 3.61 0.72 1.25
CA LEU A 146 2.56 1.02 0.26
C LEU A 146 2.76 0.19 -1.03
N GLU A 147 4.00 0.03 -1.48
CA GLU A 147 4.35 -0.86 -2.60
C GLU A 147 4.01 -2.32 -2.30
N HIS A 148 4.37 -2.79 -1.10
CA HIS A 148 4.00 -4.13 -0.63
C HIS A 148 2.47 -4.31 -0.56
N PHE A 149 1.74 -3.32 -0.06
CA PHE A 149 0.28 -3.29 -0.07
C PHE A 149 -0.28 -3.45 -1.50
N ARG A 150 0.25 -2.70 -2.48
CA ARG A 150 -0.14 -2.82 -3.90
C ARG A 150 0.08 -4.25 -4.40
N HIS A 151 1.28 -4.79 -4.17
CA HIS A 151 1.66 -6.11 -4.66
C HIS A 151 0.77 -7.23 -4.12
N VAL A 152 0.52 -7.22 -2.82
CA VAL A 152 -0.31 -8.22 -2.14
C VAL A 152 -1.77 -8.15 -2.62
N ASN A 153 -2.34 -6.95 -2.71
CA ASN A 153 -3.71 -6.78 -3.21
C ASN A 153 -3.83 -7.16 -4.68
N ARG A 154 -2.88 -6.73 -5.53
CA ARG A 154 -2.82 -7.10 -6.95
C ARG A 154 -2.84 -8.61 -7.13
N THR A 155 -2.02 -9.34 -6.36
CA THR A 155 -1.97 -10.81 -6.40
C THR A 155 -3.30 -11.43 -5.96
N GLY A 156 -3.94 -10.88 -4.93
CA GLY A 156 -5.26 -11.32 -4.48
C GLY A 156 -6.33 -11.15 -5.55
N VAL A 157 -6.37 -9.97 -6.19
CA VAL A 157 -7.30 -9.63 -7.27
C VAL A 157 -7.10 -10.55 -8.47
N ILE A 158 -5.86 -10.77 -8.92
CA ILE A 158 -5.55 -11.69 -10.03
C ILE A 158 -6.03 -13.11 -9.72
N LYS A 159 -5.84 -13.60 -8.48
CA LYS A 159 -6.30 -14.93 -8.08
C LYS A 159 -7.83 -15.04 -8.05
N ILE A 160 -8.55 -13.98 -7.65
CA ILE A 160 -10.01 -13.95 -7.69
C ILE A 160 -10.51 -13.91 -9.13
N LEU A 161 -9.94 -13.04 -9.97
CA LEU A 161 -10.27 -12.94 -11.39
C LEU A 161 -10.03 -14.25 -12.14
N SER A 162 -8.90 -14.93 -11.90
CA SER A 162 -8.60 -16.24 -12.50
C SER A 162 -9.66 -17.28 -12.13
N ARG A 163 -10.10 -17.33 -10.86
CA ARG A 163 -11.18 -18.23 -10.44
C ARG A 163 -12.51 -17.87 -11.09
N TRP A 164 -12.83 -16.58 -11.17
CA TRP A 164 -14.06 -16.12 -11.82
C TRP A 164 -14.04 -16.44 -13.32
N MET A 165 -12.90 -16.26 -13.99
CA MET A 165 -12.69 -16.60 -15.41
C MET A 165 -13.00 -18.07 -15.68
N HIS A 166 -12.59 -18.98 -14.80
CA HIS A 166 -12.90 -20.41 -14.93
C HIS A 166 -14.40 -20.73 -14.77
N LEU A 167 -15.14 -19.91 -14.03
CA LEU A 167 -16.58 -20.11 -13.80
C LEU A 167 -17.43 -19.43 -14.87
N GLN A 168 -17.05 -18.21 -15.27
CA GLN A 168 -17.81 -17.32 -16.16
C GLN A 168 -16.84 -16.49 -17.03
N PRO A 169 -16.22 -17.10 -18.06
CA PRO A 169 -15.19 -16.44 -18.86
C PRO A 169 -15.71 -15.22 -19.63
N ASP A 170 -16.94 -15.31 -20.16
CA ASP A 170 -17.56 -14.24 -20.95
C ASP A 170 -17.82 -12.99 -20.11
N LEU A 171 -18.35 -13.18 -18.90
CA LEU A 171 -18.64 -12.09 -17.98
C LEU A 171 -17.36 -11.49 -17.40
N THR A 172 -16.38 -12.33 -17.06
CA THR A 172 -15.08 -11.86 -16.60
C THR A 172 -14.40 -11.02 -17.69
N THR A 173 -14.40 -11.49 -18.94
CA THR A 173 -13.83 -10.74 -20.08
C THR A 173 -14.54 -9.40 -20.27
N ALA A 174 -15.88 -9.40 -20.24
CA ALA A 174 -16.64 -8.16 -20.39
C ALA A 174 -16.44 -7.19 -19.21
N ALA A 175 -16.20 -7.68 -17.99
CA ALA A 175 -15.81 -6.84 -16.86
C ALA A 175 -14.40 -6.24 -17.10
N LEU A 176 -13.42 -7.04 -17.52
CA LEU A 176 -12.05 -6.58 -17.75
C LEU A 176 -11.94 -5.53 -18.87
N THR A 177 -12.83 -5.56 -19.87
CA THR A 177 -12.89 -4.57 -20.95
C THR A 177 -13.79 -3.37 -20.65
N HIS A 178 -14.53 -3.38 -19.54
CA HIS A 178 -15.43 -2.29 -19.19
C HIS A 178 -14.66 -1.11 -18.54
N PRO A 179 -14.79 0.13 -19.03
CA PRO A 179 -14.01 1.28 -18.55
C PRO A 179 -14.06 1.50 -17.03
N THR A 180 -15.24 1.32 -16.41
CA THR A 180 -15.38 1.45 -14.95
C THR A 180 -14.54 0.44 -14.18
N TRP A 181 -14.46 -0.80 -14.66
CA TRP A 181 -13.69 -1.85 -14.00
C TRP A 181 -12.19 -1.64 -14.23
N THR A 182 -11.80 -1.26 -15.45
CA THR A 182 -10.43 -0.87 -15.77
C THR A 182 -9.97 0.27 -14.84
N LYS A 183 -10.80 1.29 -14.64
CA LYS A 183 -10.51 2.39 -13.72
C LYS A 183 -10.41 1.95 -12.26
N LEU A 184 -11.24 1.00 -11.82
CA LEU A 184 -11.15 0.46 -10.45
C LEU A 184 -9.87 -0.35 -10.17
N MET A 185 -9.12 -0.70 -11.22
CA MET A 185 -7.90 -1.49 -11.15
C MET A 185 -6.65 -0.71 -11.60
N ASP A 186 -6.77 0.61 -11.82
CA ASP A 186 -5.65 1.45 -12.28
C ASP A 186 -4.45 1.42 -11.32
N TRP A 187 -4.72 1.45 -10.02
CA TRP A 187 -3.75 1.33 -8.93
C TRP A 187 -2.88 0.07 -9.02
N MET A 188 -3.33 -1.00 -9.70
CA MET A 188 -2.55 -2.24 -9.82
C MET A 188 -1.27 -2.06 -10.65
N TYR A 189 -1.22 -1.02 -11.49
CA TYR A 189 -0.13 -0.77 -12.43
C TYR A 189 0.41 0.66 -12.35
N ASP A 190 -0.01 1.43 -11.34
CA ASP A 190 0.38 2.82 -11.15
C ASP A 190 1.86 2.93 -10.73
N PRO A 191 2.77 3.44 -11.58
CA PRO A 191 4.21 3.47 -11.31
C PRO A 191 4.63 4.62 -10.36
N THR A 192 3.66 5.38 -9.82
CA THR A 192 3.96 6.60 -9.07
C THR A 192 4.71 6.33 -7.78
N VAL A 193 4.45 5.20 -7.10
CA VAL A 193 5.15 4.86 -5.84
C VAL A 193 6.65 4.65 -6.08
N GLU A 194 7.02 3.93 -7.14
CA GLU A 194 8.43 3.74 -7.52
C GLU A 194 9.10 5.08 -7.82
N GLY A 195 8.39 5.99 -8.50
CA GLY A 195 8.86 7.35 -8.74
C GLY A 195 9.08 8.15 -7.44
N LEU A 196 8.21 8.00 -6.44
CA LEU A 196 8.37 8.64 -5.14
C LEU A 196 9.53 8.04 -4.33
N ILE A 197 9.72 6.72 -4.37
CA ILE A 197 10.86 6.04 -3.73
C ILE A 197 12.17 6.57 -4.31
N HIS A 198 12.30 6.60 -5.64
CA HIS A 198 13.50 7.13 -6.30
C HIS A 198 13.79 8.60 -5.95
N ARG A 199 12.74 9.43 -5.85
CA ARG A 199 12.90 10.83 -5.42
C ARG A 199 13.34 10.95 -3.96
N ALA A 200 12.76 10.14 -3.06
CA ALA A 200 13.16 10.10 -1.66
C ALA A 200 14.62 9.64 -1.50
N ASP A 201 15.05 8.61 -2.24
CA ASP A 201 16.43 8.14 -2.25
C ASP A 201 17.40 9.21 -2.78
N HIS A 202 17.02 9.90 -3.85
CA HIS A 202 17.82 11.01 -4.39
C HIS A 202 17.98 12.14 -3.37
N LEU A 203 16.90 12.53 -2.67
CA LEU A 203 16.96 13.52 -1.61
C LEU A 203 17.86 13.06 -0.45
N PHE A 204 17.83 11.76 -0.11
CA PHE A 204 18.68 11.18 0.93
C PHE A 204 20.16 11.31 0.56
N VAL A 205 20.53 10.96 -0.68
CA VAL A 205 21.90 11.10 -1.21
C VAL A 205 22.35 12.56 -1.18
N GLN A 206 21.48 13.50 -1.56
CA GLN A 206 21.80 14.94 -1.53
C GLN A 206 22.06 15.46 -0.11
N LEU A 207 21.44 14.89 0.91
CA LEU A 207 21.61 15.29 2.31
C LEU A 207 22.84 14.65 2.97
N GLN A 208 23.44 13.60 2.39
CA GLN A 208 24.61 12.94 2.97
C GLN A 208 25.81 13.86 3.24
N PRO A 209 26.24 14.74 2.31
CA PRO A 209 27.35 15.66 2.56
C PRO A 209 27.10 16.57 3.77
N THR A 210 25.86 17.05 3.92
CA THR A 210 25.44 17.93 5.02
C THR A 210 25.49 17.21 6.37
N LEU A 211 25.20 15.90 6.41
CA LEU A 211 25.31 15.09 7.62
C LEU A 211 26.77 14.81 8.01
N VAL A 212 27.65 14.61 7.03
CA VAL A 212 29.09 14.48 7.27
C VAL A 212 29.64 15.79 7.84
N VAL A 213 29.29 16.94 7.26
CA VAL A 213 29.71 18.25 7.77
C VAL A 213 29.13 18.55 9.15
N ALA A 214 27.86 18.21 9.42
CA ALA A 214 27.26 18.40 10.74
C ALA A 214 27.93 17.53 11.81
N SER A 215 28.31 16.30 11.49
CA SER A 215 29.01 15.40 12.43
C SER A 215 30.47 15.81 12.69
N VAL A 216 31.17 16.35 11.68
CA VAL A 216 32.51 16.95 11.84
C VAL A 216 32.43 18.25 12.63
N GLY A 217 31.45 19.12 12.33
CA GLY A 217 31.20 20.36 13.06
C GLY A 217 30.80 20.14 14.52
N TYR A 218 30.00 19.11 14.81
CA TYR A 218 29.69 18.69 16.19
C TYR A 218 30.94 18.19 16.91
N ARG A 219 31.81 17.43 16.24
CA ARG A 219 33.11 17.02 16.80
C ARG A 219 33.99 18.23 17.09
N ASP A 220 34.12 19.18 16.17
CA ASP A 220 34.96 20.38 16.35
C ASP A 220 34.41 21.34 17.41
N ALA A 221 33.09 21.51 17.49
CA ALA A 221 32.45 22.30 18.53
C ALA A 221 32.59 21.62 19.90
N TRP A 222 32.48 20.30 19.96
CA TRP A 222 32.73 19.53 21.17
C TRP A 222 34.20 19.60 21.59
N TYR A 223 35.15 19.39 20.67
CA TYR A 223 36.59 19.51 20.92
C TYR A 223 36.95 20.89 21.46
N ARG A 224 36.44 21.98 20.85
CA ARG A 224 36.63 23.35 21.35
C ARG A 224 36.05 23.56 22.74
N LYS A 225 34.91 22.94 23.07
CA LYS A 225 34.27 23.04 24.38
C LYS A 225 34.95 22.17 25.45
N THR A 226 35.58 21.07 25.08
CA THR A 226 36.36 20.20 25.99
C THR A 226 37.80 20.68 26.22
N LEU A 227 38.41 21.36 25.24
CA LEU A 227 39.76 21.93 25.36
C LEU A 227 39.79 23.28 26.08
N SER A 228 38.63 23.86 26.38
CA SER A 228 38.50 25.13 27.10
C SER A 228 38.25 24.97 28.61
N CYS A 229 38.25 23.75 29.17
CA CYS A 229 38.30 23.60 30.63
C CYS A 229 39.76 23.80 31.11
N PRO A 230 40.03 24.77 32.01
CA PRO A 230 41.37 25.00 32.56
C PRO A 230 41.87 23.75 33.30
N VAL A 231 43.18 23.52 33.23
CA VAL A 231 43.87 22.24 33.53
C VAL A 231 43.86 21.85 35.02
N ASP A 232 43.30 22.67 35.91
CA ASP A 232 43.56 22.56 37.36
C ASP A 232 42.39 22.03 38.22
N VAL A 233 41.48 21.20 37.70
CA VAL A 233 40.41 20.59 38.51
C VAL A 233 40.55 19.06 38.57
N PRO A 234 40.56 18.44 39.78
CA PRO A 234 40.84 17.02 39.94
C PRO A 234 39.79 16.11 39.28
N ASN A 235 40.29 15.10 38.57
CA ASN A 235 39.53 14.18 37.71
C ASN A 235 38.45 13.39 38.48
N VAL A 236 37.17 13.68 38.22
CA VAL A 236 36.08 12.72 38.42
C VAL A 236 35.63 12.22 37.04
N ARG A 237 36.00 10.98 36.69
CA ARG A 237 35.57 10.33 35.43
C ARG A 237 34.25 9.62 35.68
N LYS A 238 33.17 10.05 35.03
CA LYS A 238 31.93 9.28 34.93
C LYS A 238 31.81 8.78 33.50
N CYS A 239 31.99 7.48 33.27
CA CYS A 239 31.89 6.91 31.93
C CYS A 239 30.49 6.35 31.68
N MET A 240 29.83 6.83 30.63
CA MET A 240 28.60 6.26 30.08
C MET A 240 28.92 5.48 28.80
N SER A 241 28.34 4.28 28.67
CA SER A 241 28.31 3.57 27.41
C SER A 241 27.27 4.25 26.51
N ILE A 242 27.71 4.81 25.39
CA ILE A 242 26.78 5.19 24.33
C ILE A 242 26.58 3.94 23.46
N GLY A 243 25.38 3.38 23.51
CA GLY A 243 24.94 2.40 22.53
C GLY A 243 24.53 3.11 21.25
N ASP A 244 25.21 2.79 20.15
CA ASP A 244 24.85 3.19 18.79
C ASP A 244 23.69 2.32 18.29
N PRO A 245 22.53 2.88 17.88
CA PRO A 245 21.44 2.08 17.32
C PRO A 245 21.78 1.48 15.94
N ALA A 246 22.91 1.87 15.31
CA ALA A 246 23.38 1.33 14.03
C ALA A 246 24.62 0.42 14.14
N GLY A 247 25.13 0.16 15.34
CA GLY A 247 26.17 -0.86 15.60
C GLY A 247 27.53 -0.65 14.94
N LEU A 248 27.87 0.56 14.47
CA LEU A 248 29.11 0.80 13.72
C LEU A 248 30.24 1.41 14.55
N LEU A 249 29.96 1.95 15.75
CA LEU A 249 31.00 2.44 16.66
C LEU A 249 30.65 2.16 18.13
N SER A 250 31.29 1.15 18.74
CA SER A 250 31.28 0.97 20.20
C SER A 250 32.43 1.78 20.81
N GLY A 251 32.09 2.83 21.55
CA GLY A 251 33.04 3.65 22.30
C GLY A 251 32.53 3.93 23.71
N ARG A 252 33.43 3.85 24.71
CA ARG A 252 33.13 4.31 26.07
C ARG A 252 33.28 5.84 26.12
N LEU A 253 32.20 6.56 26.44
CA LEU A 253 32.26 7.99 26.66
C LEU A 253 32.58 8.26 28.13
N CYS A 254 33.72 8.87 28.42
CA CYS A 254 34.01 9.35 29.77
C CYS A 254 33.74 10.85 29.85
N LEU A 255 32.70 11.23 30.59
CA LEU A 255 32.38 12.62 30.87
C LEU A 255 33.36 13.16 31.93
N ARG A 256 33.99 14.29 31.63
CA ARG A 256 34.54 15.21 32.64
C ARG A 256 33.41 16.17 33.03
N HIS A 257 33.03 16.18 34.29
CA HIS A 257 32.17 17.25 34.81
C HIS A 257 33.03 18.49 35.05
N CYS A 258 32.79 19.56 34.30
CA CYS A 258 33.22 20.91 34.70
C CYS A 258 32.04 21.49 35.49
N SER A 259 32.14 21.46 36.83
CA SER A 259 31.19 22.16 37.71
C SER A 259 31.46 23.66 37.61
N THR A 260 30.41 24.44 37.33
CA THR A 260 30.41 25.90 37.49
C THR A 260 30.63 26.29 38.94
#